data_AF-T1IU80-F1
#
_entry.id   AF-T1IU80-F1
#
_cell.length_a   1.000
_cell.length_b   1.000
_cell.length_c   1.000
_cell.angle_alpha   90.00
_cell.angle_beta   90.00
_cell.angle_gamma   90.00
#
_symmetry.space_group_name_H-M   'P 1'
#
loop_
_entity.id
_entity.type
_entity.pdbx_description
1 polymer ?
#
loop_
_entity_poly.entity_id
_entity_poly.type
_entity_poly.pdbx_seq_one_letter_code
_entity_poly.pdbx_strand_id
1 'polypeptide(L)'
;MNYVQNGWPQHEHNVSIDAKPYYANRDDITTMDGLLFRDNKLIPPKQKRPEVLGNIHDGHLGITKMKNMAREVIWWPGISKDITNSRTNAQHAKNLNYVSGLN
;
A
#
# COMPACT_ATOMS: atom_id res chain seq x y z
N MET A 1 2.73 -14.29 -5.03
CA MET A 1 3.17 -13.70 -6.32
C MET A 1 4.30 -14.58 -6.85
N ASN A 2 3.97 -15.68 -7.54
CA ASN A 2 4.99 -16.67 -7.96
C ASN A 2 5.80 -16.21 -9.19
N TYR A 3 5.41 -15.08 -9.80
CA TYR A 3 6.01 -14.54 -11.03
C TYR A 3 7.39 -13.91 -10.84
N VAL A 4 7.72 -13.42 -9.65
CA VAL A 4 9.03 -12.79 -9.43
C VAL A 4 10.16 -13.83 -9.45
N GLN A 5 9.88 -15.05 -9.00
CA GLN A 5 10.85 -16.15 -9.00
C GLN A 5 10.77 -17.00 -10.27
N ASN A 6 9.57 -17.22 -10.83
CA ASN A 6 9.38 -18.11 -11.99
C ASN A 6 9.27 -17.37 -13.33
N GLY A 7 9.39 -16.05 -13.32
CA GLY A 7 9.19 -15.22 -14.49
C GLY A 7 7.74 -14.76 -14.67
N TRP A 8 7.61 -13.58 -15.25
CA TRP A 8 6.32 -13.00 -15.62
C TRP A 8 5.86 -13.54 -16.98
N PRO A 9 4.56 -13.75 -17.19
CA PRO A 9 4.02 -14.01 -18.53
C PRO A 9 4.43 -12.91 -19.51
N GLN A 10 4.60 -13.25 -20.79
CA GLN A 10 4.96 -12.28 -21.83
C GLN A 10 3.85 -11.24 -22.12
N HIS A 11 2.60 -11.60 -21.83
CA HIS A 11 1.44 -10.74 -22.09
C HIS A 11 0.60 -10.55 -20.82
N GLU A 12 0.17 -9.31 -20.58
CA GLU A 12 -0.57 -8.91 -19.37
C GLU A 12 -1.88 -9.69 -19.19
N HIS A 13 -2.56 -10.05 -20.28
CA HIS A 13 -3.82 -10.80 -20.19
C HIS A 13 -3.65 -12.20 -19.58
N ASN A 14 -2.43 -12.75 -19.60
CA ASN A 14 -2.08 -14.05 -19.00
C ASN A 14 -1.67 -13.94 -17.52
N VAL A 15 -1.64 -12.74 -16.97
CA VAL A 15 -1.29 -12.48 -15.56
C VAL A 15 -2.53 -12.63 -14.70
N SER A 16 -2.39 -13.23 -13.52
CA SER A 16 -3.49 -13.31 -12.56
C SER A 16 -4.04 -11.93 -12.20
N ILE A 17 -5.34 -11.84 -11.94
CA ILE A 17 -6.02 -10.57 -11.65
C ILE A 17 -5.34 -9.78 -10.52
N ASP A 18 -4.90 -10.46 -9.47
CA ASP A 18 -4.22 -9.83 -8.33
C ASP A 18 -2.82 -9.30 -8.66
N ALA A 19 -2.16 -9.87 -9.68
CA ALA A 19 -0.82 -9.47 -10.11
C ALA A 19 -0.82 -8.48 -11.29
N LYS A 20 -1.93 -8.37 -12.05
CA LYS A 20 -2.06 -7.40 -13.16
C LYS A 20 -1.64 -5.97 -12.79
N PRO A 21 -2.03 -5.40 -11.64
CA PRO A 21 -1.64 -4.03 -11.28
C PRO A 21 -0.12 -3.79 -11.19
N TYR A 22 0.66 -4.87 -11.07
CA TYR A 22 2.11 -4.82 -10.93
C TYR A 22 2.84 -5.06 -12.25
N TYR A 23 2.12 -5.51 -13.29
CA TYR A 23 2.72 -5.94 -14.55
C TYR A 23 3.52 -4.84 -15.23
N ALA A 24 3.05 -3.59 -15.16
CA ALA A 24 3.75 -2.42 -15.71
C ALA A 24 5.09 -2.13 -15.02
N ASN A 25 5.28 -2.58 -13.77
CA ASN A 25 6.50 -2.38 -12.99
C ASN A 25 7.23 -3.69 -12.69
N ARG A 26 6.87 -4.78 -13.39
CA ARG A 26 7.33 -6.14 -13.07
C ARG A 26 8.84 -6.32 -13.06
N ASP A 27 9.54 -5.58 -13.92
CA ASP A 27 10.99 -5.65 -14.09
C ASP A 27 11.73 -4.96 -12.92
N ASP A 28 11.05 -4.05 -12.21
CA ASP A 28 11.57 -3.37 -11.02
C ASP A 28 11.30 -4.16 -9.73
N ILE A 29 10.53 -5.27 -9.82
CA ILE A 29 10.07 -6.01 -8.64
C ILE A 29 11.00 -7.17 -8.34
N THR A 30 11.53 -7.19 -7.13
CA THR A 30 12.45 -8.22 -6.64
C THR A 30 11.92 -8.89 -5.37
N THR A 31 12.54 -10.01 -5.01
CA THR A 31 12.29 -10.69 -3.73
C THR A 31 13.57 -10.74 -2.90
N MET A 32 13.47 -10.42 -1.61
CA MET A 32 14.52 -10.61 -0.62
C MET A 32 13.90 -11.19 0.65
N ASP A 33 14.42 -12.32 1.13
CA ASP A 33 13.90 -13.04 2.32
C ASP A 33 12.38 -13.30 2.29
N GLY A 34 11.85 -13.62 1.11
CA GLY A 34 10.41 -13.87 0.92
C GLY A 34 9.54 -12.61 0.91
N LEU A 35 10.12 -11.43 1.06
CA LEU A 35 9.46 -10.14 0.95
C LEU A 35 9.63 -9.57 -0.47
N LEU A 36 8.60 -8.85 -0.92
CA LEU A 36 8.60 -8.21 -2.23
C LEU A 36 9.07 -6.77 -2.11
N PHE A 37 9.88 -6.34 -3.06
CA PHE A 37 10.37 -4.97 -3.16
C PHE A 37 10.17 -4.43 -4.57
N ARG A 38 9.96 -3.12 -4.68
CA ARG A 38 10.18 -2.37 -5.91
C ARG A 38 11.32 -1.40 -5.67
N ASP A 39 12.42 -1.55 -6.39
CA ASP A 39 13.69 -0.91 -6.04
C ASP A 39 14.04 -1.20 -4.56
N ASN A 40 14.08 -0.16 -3.71
CA ASN A 40 14.35 -0.28 -2.26
C ASN A 40 13.07 -0.17 -1.39
N LYS A 41 11.88 -0.27 -1.99
CA LYS A 41 10.60 -0.03 -1.30
C LYS A 41 9.87 -1.34 -1.06
N LEU A 42 9.51 -1.60 0.19
CA LEU A 42 8.77 -2.80 0.57
C LEU A 42 7.38 -2.79 -0.08
N ILE A 43 6.97 -3.94 -0.61
CA ILE A 43 5.62 -4.20 -1.11
C ILE A 43 4.90 -5.08 -0.09
N PRO A 44 4.07 -4.51 0.80
CA PRO A 44 3.38 -5.28 1.82
C PRO A 44 2.35 -6.21 1.16
N PRO A 45 2.18 -7.43 1.71
CA PRO A 45 1.04 -8.28 1.38
C PRO A 45 -0.27 -7.49 1.51
N LYS A 46 -1.23 -7.74 0.62
CA LYS A 46 -2.52 -7.00 0.57
C LYS A 46 -3.22 -6.96 1.94
N GLN A 47 -3.12 -8.05 2.68
CA GLN A 47 -3.68 -8.26 4.02
C GLN A 47 -3.04 -7.37 5.09
N LYS A 48 -1.79 -6.95 4.89
CA LYS A 48 -1.01 -6.12 5.83
C LYS A 48 -1.09 -4.62 5.53
N ARG A 49 -1.66 -4.23 4.39
CA ARG A 49 -1.80 -2.81 4.01
C ARG A 49 -2.65 -1.99 4.99
N PRO A 50 -3.77 -2.49 5.54
CA PRO A 50 -4.53 -1.73 6.53
C PRO A 50 -3.71 -1.36 7.77
N GLU A 51 -2.90 -2.31 8.26
CA GLU A 51 -1.98 -2.12 9.39
C GLU A 51 -0.91 -1.06 9.07
N VAL A 52 -0.29 -1.17 7.89
CA VAL A 52 0.69 -0.19 7.39
C VAL A 52 0.07 1.21 7.29
N LEU A 53 -1.16 1.32 6.77
CA LEU A 53 -1.87 2.59 6.65
C LEU A 53 -2.24 3.16 8.03
N GLY A 54 -2.58 2.31 9.00
CA GLY A 54 -2.80 2.68 10.40
C GLY A 54 -1.54 3.25 11.05
N ASN A 55 -0.40 2.58 10.91
CA ASN A 55 0.88 3.05 11.46
C ASN A 55 1.35 4.37 10.82
N ILE A 56 1.03 4.60 9.54
CA ILE A 56 1.27 5.88 8.88
C ILE A 56 0.40 6.99 9.52
N HIS A 57 -0.80 6.66 10.02
CA HIS A 57 -1.75 7.61 10.62
C HIS A 57 -1.34 8.11 12.02
N ASP A 58 -0.68 7.28 12.84
CA ASP A 58 -0.29 7.63 14.21
C ASP A 58 0.85 8.67 14.27
N GLY A 59 1.55 8.90 13.17
CA GLY A 59 2.42 10.05 13.01
C GLY A 59 1.58 11.32 12.82
N HIS A 60 1.48 12.17 13.86
CA HIS A 60 0.88 13.52 13.84
C HIS A 60 1.43 14.49 12.77
N LEU A 61 2.26 14.02 11.86
CA LEU A 61 2.92 14.77 10.81
C LEU A 61 1.97 14.90 9.60
N GLY A 62 1.70 16.12 9.15
CA GLY A 62 0.72 16.39 8.09
C GLY A 62 0.89 15.59 6.77
N ILE A 63 -0.13 15.67 5.90
CA ILE A 63 -0.31 14.89 4.65
C ILE A 63 0.97 14.73 3.82
N THR A 64 1.71 15.83 3.63
CA THR A 64 2.91 15.85 2.79
C THR A 64 4.02 14.97 3.36
N LYS A 65 4.21 14.97 4.68
CA LYS A 65 5.28 14.21 5.34
C LYS A 65 4.94 12.72 5.42
N MET A 66 3.66 12.37 5.64
CA MET A 66 3.16 10.98 5.52
C MET A 66 3.35 10.42 4.11
N LYS A 67 2.95 11.19 3.08
CA LYS A 67 3.13 10.80 1.69
C LYS A 67 4.60 10.65 1.32
N ASN A 68 5.48 11.47 1.88
CA ASN A 68 6.92 11.37 1.64
C ASN A 68 7.49 10.11 2.29
N MET A 69 7.27 9.89 3.59
CA MET A 69 7.78 8.68 4.27
C MET A 69 7.26 7.39 3.63
N ALA A 70 5.95 7.31 3.34
CA ALA A 70 5.38 6.17 2.66
C ALA A 70 6.05 5.96 1.29
N ARG A 71 6.25 7.03 0.52
CA ARG A 71 6.94 6.95 -0.78
C ARG A 71 8.40 6.55 -0.68
N GLU A 72 9.10 6.82 0.41
CA GLU A 72 10.50 6.46 0.57
C GLU A 72 10.70 4.98 0.91
N VAL A 73 9.80 4.38 1.69
CA VAL A 73 10.01 3.02 2.22
C VAL A 73 9.02 1.96 1.76
N ILE A 74 7.85 2.35 1.23
CA ILE A 74 6.75 1.42 0.94
C ILE A 74 6.12 1.72 -0.43
N TRP A 75 5.72 0.69 -1.15
CA TRP A 75 5.05 0.84 -2.44
C TRP A 75 4.03 -0.26 -2.73
N TRP A 76 2.90 0.12 -3.30
CA TRP A 76 2.03 -0.76 -4.07
C TRP A 76 1.22 0.06 -5.09
N PRO A 77 0.72 -0.55 -6.18
CA PRO A 77 -0.18 0.11 -7.12
C PRO A 77 -1.40 0.67 -6.39
N GLY A 78 -1.58 1.99 -6.44
CA GLY A 78 -2.72 2.67 -5.79
C GLY A 78 -2.48 3.17 -4.37
N ILE A 79 -1.29 3.02 -3.77
CA ILE A 79 -0.99 3.48 -2.39
C ILE A 79 -1.44 4.91 -2.08
N SER A 80 -1.24 5.86 -3.00
CA SER A 80 -1.65 7.26 -2.81
C SER A 80 -3.17 7.42 -2.63
N LYS A 81 -3.95 6.59 -3.34
CA LYS A 81 -5.42 6.57 -3.22
C LYS A 81 -5.83 5.96 -1.88
N ASP A 82 -5.18 4.87 -1.48
CA ASP A 82 -5.46 4.19 -0.21
C ASP A 82 -5.10 5.07 1.02
N ILE A 83 -4.00 5.83 0.94
CA ILE A 83 -3.63 6.84 1.96
C ILE A 83 -4.70 7.93 2.07
N THR A 84 -5.27 8.36 0.93
CA THR A 84 -6.30 9.40 0.93
C THR A 84 -7.61 8.89 1.53
N ASN A 85 -8.02 7.67 1.16
CA ASN A 85 -9.26 7.04 1.64
C ASN A 85 -9.21 6.63 3.12
N SER A 86 -8.07 6.13 3.59
CA SER A 86 -7.90 5.77 5.02
C SER A 86 -8.10 6.99 5.93
N ARG A 87 -7.64 8.17 5.52
CA ARG A 87 -7.88 9.42 6.23
C ARG A 87 -9.34 9.88 6.22
N THR A 88 -10.05 9.76 5.10
CA THR A 88 -11.48 10.15 5.06
C THR A 88 -12.29 9.28 6.03
N ASN A 89 -11.97 7.99 6.14
CA ASN A 89 -12.63 7.09 7.07
C ASN A 89 -12.25 7.41 8.53
N ALA A 90 -10.99 7.73 8.82
CA ALA A 90 -10.56 8.13 10.15
C ALA A 90 -11.17 9.48 10.60
N GLN A 91 -11.31 10.46 9.70
CA GLN A 91 -11.96 11.74 10.00
C GLN A 91 -13.44 11.54 10.33
N HIS A 92 -14.16 10.68 9.59
CA HIS A 92 -15.54 10.32 9.91
C HIS A 92 -15.67 9.55 11.24
N ALA A 93 -14.78 8.58 11.51
CA ALA A 93 -14.79 7.82 12.76
C ALA A 93 -14.50 8.71 13.98
N LYS A 94 -13.57 9.66 13.88
CA LYS A 94 -13.31 10.66 14.95
C LYS A 94 -14.50 11.58 15.18
N ASN A 95 -15.22 11.96 14.11
CA ASN A 95 -16.42 12.78 14.23
C ASN A 95 -17.56 12.01 14.91
N LEU A 96 -17.80 10.74 14.57
CA LEU A 96 -18.85 9.92 15.19
C LEU A 96 -18.60 9.65 16.68
N ASN A 97 -17.35 9.39 17.07
CA ASN A 97 -16.99 9.18 18.49
C ASN A 97 -17.12 10.45 19.34
N TYR A 98 -17.03 11.65 18.75
CA TYR A 98 -17.28 12.91 19.45
C TYR A 98 -18.78 13.13 19.69
N VAL A 99 -19.65 12.77 18.74
CA VAL A 99 -21.11 12.94 18.90
C VAL A 99 -21.72 11.87 19.81
N SER A 100 -21.18 10.65 19.83
CA SER A 100 -21.68 9.56 20.69
C SER A 100 -21.23 9.65 22.15
N GLY A 101 -20.21 10.47 22.46
CA GLY A 101 -19.71 10.69 23.83
C GLY A 101 -20.37 11.87 24.58
N LEU A 102 -21.38 12.50 23.96
CA LEU A 102 -22.12 13.65 24.51
C LEU A 102 -23.58 13.32 24.89
N ASN A 103 -23.96 12.03 24.90
CA ASN A 103 -25.27 11.58 25.40
C ASN A 103 -25.11 10.68 26.61
#